data_AF-A0A7M2XU15-F1
#
_entry.id   AF-A0A7M2XU15-F1
#
_cell.length_a   1.000
_cell.length_b   1.000
_cell.length_c   1.000
_cell.angle_alpha   90.00
_cell.angle_beta   90.00
_cell.angle_gamma   90.00
#
_symmetry.space_group_name_H-M   'P 1'
#
loop_
_entity.id
_entity.type
_entity.pdbx_description
1 polymer ?
#
loop_
_entity_poly.entity_id
_entity_poly.type
_entity_poly.pdbx_seq_one_letter_code
_entity_poly.pdbx_strand_id
1 'polypeptide(L)'
;MSLRSLWGHFGDLETLFAVTGAELMRRQVDAYEPIDPSLPLEERIDAYCRQRAEMLEYIAPFARSSEIRVPFSRELQRNRVRYLDRARYEIGALFSDQFEGVDGTVRTHIENLLGVSTTWPTWVSLRDVLRLPVPEAVEVMKRSVSALLAEASGAGRQQAVARVAQEKAAVAPHRRAQQSRPVPAMTPREQVVVPA
;
A
#
# COMPACT_ATOMS: atom_id res chain seq x y z
N MET A 1 -34.07 12.27 -22.60
CA MET A 1 -32.96 12.51 -23.55
C MET A 1 -32.88 11.32 -24.50
N SER A 2 -32.81 11.51 -25.83
CA SER A 2 -32.76 10.40 -26.80
C SER A 2 -31.32 9.93 -27.04
N LEU A 3 -31.13 8.68 -27.49
CA LEU A 3 -29.82 8.15 -27.88
C LEU A 3 -29.17 9.04 -28.97
N ARG A 4 -29.96 9.52 -29.94
CA ARG A 4 -29.51 10.42 -31.02
C ARG A 4 -28.99 11.76 -30.48
N SER A 5 -29.61 12.30 -29.44
CA SER A 5 -29.15 13.55 -28.78
C SER A 5 -27.86 13.36 -27.98
N LEU A 6 -27.64 12.18 -27.39
CA LEU A 6 -26.38 11.83 -26.71
C LEU A 6 -25.22 11.75 -27.72
N TRP A 7 -25.43 11.06 -28.85
CA TRP A 7 -24.43 10.96 -29.91
C TRP A 7 -24.08 12.31 -30.55
N GLY A 8 -25.05 13.21 -30.68
CA GLY A 8 -24.81 14.57 -31.16
C GLY A 8 -23.90 15.42 -30.26
N HIS A 9 -23.81 15.10 -28.96
CA HIS A 9 -23.02 15.88 -28.01
C HIS A 9 -21.57 15.40 -27.86
N PHE A 10 -21.34 14.08 -27.98
CA PHE A 10 -20.02 13.47 -27.71
C PHE A 10 -19.31 12.94 -28.96
N GLY A 11 -19.99 12.82 -30.11
CA GLY A 11 -19.39 12.34 -31.36
C GLY A 11 -19.12 10.83 -31.39
N ASP A 12 -18.57 10.27 -30.31
CA ASP A 12 -18.31 8.84 -30.15
C ASP A 12 -18.33 8.38 -28.68
N LEU A 13 -18.29 7.05 -28.47
CA LEU A 13 -18.35 6.45 -27.13
C LEU A 13 -17.05 6.57 -26.34
N GLU A 14 -15.88 6.58 -26.98
CA GLU A 14 -14.60 6.76 -26.29
C GLU A 14 -14.53 8.18 -25.71
N THR A 15 -14.96 9.19 -26.47
CA THR A 15 -15.08 10.57 -25.99
C THR A 15 -16.05 10.66 -24.81
N LEU A 16 -17.21 9.99 -24.88
CA LEU A 16 -18.14 9.91 -23.75
C LEU A 16 -17.49 9.26 -22.51
N PHE A 17 -16.78 8.14 -22.68
CA PHE A 17 -16.11 7.45 -21.57
C PHE A 17 -14.96 8.27 -20.96
N ALA A 18 -14.20 8.99 -21.79
CA ALA A 18 -13.16 9.89 -21.33
C ALA A 18 -13.73 11.03 -20.48
N VAL A 19 -14.74 11.75 -21.00
CA VAL A 19 -15.36 12.87 -20.29
C VAL A 19 -16.07 12.41 -19.02
N THR A 20 -16.83 11.32 -19.09
CA THR A 20 -17.54 10.78 -17.91
C THR A 20 -16.56 10.26 -16.86
N GLY A 21 -15.50 9.57 -17.28
CA GLY A 21 -14.45 9.10 -16.38
C GLY A 21 -13.73 10.24 -15.67
N ALA A 22 -13.40 11.31 -16.40
CA ALA A 22 -12.78 12.51 -15.83
C ALA A 22 -13.70 13.24 -14.84
N GLU A 23 -14.99 13.35 -15.16
CA GLU A 23 -15.96 13.98 -14.25
C GLU A 23 -16.18 13.14 -12.98
N LEU A 24 -16.25 11.80 -13.09
CA LEU A 24 -16.34 10.93 -11.92
C LEU A 24 -15.10 11.07 -11.02
N MET A 25 -13.90 11.08 -11.61
CA MET A 25 -12.66 11.35 -10.88
C MET A 25 -12.71 12.68 -10.14
N ARG A 26 -13.14 13.75 -10.82
CA ARG A 26 -13.26 15.09 -10.22
C ARG A 26 -14.22 15.08 -9.02
N ARG A 27 -15.39 14.45 -9.16
CA ARG A 27 -16.37 14.34 -8.07
C ARG A 27 -15.87 13.51 -6.90
N GLN A 28 -15.08 12.47 -7.17
CA GLN A 28 -14.45 11.70 -6.10
C GLN A 28 -13.43 12.52 -5.33
N VAL A 29 -12.63 13.33 -6.02
CA VAL A 29 -11.71 14.27 -5.36
C VAL A 29 -12.47 15.29 -4.51
N ASP A 30 -13.58 15.84 -5.03
CA ASP A 30 -14.40 16.81 -4.28
C ASP A 30 -15.07 16.20 -3.04
N ALA A 31 -15.43 14.91 -3.11
CA ALA A 31 -16.07 14.17 -2.02
C ALA A 31 -15.07 13.51 -1.06
N TYR A 32 -13.77 13.51 -1.39
CA TYR A 32 -12.74 12.89 -0.58
C TYR A 32 -12.53 13.69 0.71
N GLU A 33 -12.67 13.01 1.84
CA GLU A 33 -12.41 13.57 3.17
C GLU A 33 -11.10 13.00 3.71
N PRO A 34 -10.06 13.83 3.93
CA PRO A 34 -8.80 13.36 4.50
C PRO A 34 -9.01 12.68 5.86
N ILE A 35 -8.47 11.48 6.02
CA ILE A 35 -8.48 10.75 7.28
C ILE A 35 -7.25 11.18 8.08
N ASP A 36 -7.45 11.52 9.36
CA ASP A 36 -6.37 11.92 10.25
C ASP A 36 -5.40 10.72 10.48
N PRO A 37 -4.13 10.82 10.05
CA PRO A 37 -3.16 9.74 10.20
C PRO A 37 -2.75 9.48 11.66
N SER A 38 -3.08 10.37 12.60
CA SER A 38 -2.78 10.21 14.02
C SER A 38 -3.80 9.34 14.78
N LEU A 39 -4.93 9.01 14.14
CA LEU A 39 -5.94 8.13 14.72
C LEU A 39 -5.37 6.71 14.96
N PRO A 40 -5.92 5.98 15.97
CA PRO A 40 -5.61 4.57 16.15
C PRO A 40 -5.78 3.77 14.85
N LEU A 41 -4.91 2.77 14.64
CA LEU A 41 -4.87 2.01 13.38
C LEU A 41 -6.24 1.44 13.00
N GLU A 42 -6.97 0.86 13.95
CA GLU A 42 -8.29 0.29 13.69
C GLU A 42 -9.30 1.35 13.23
N GLU A 43 -9.25 2.56 13.81
CA GLU A 43 -10.11 3.68 13.42
C GLU A 43 -9.77 4.20 12.03
N ARG A 44 -8.46 4.28 11.68
CA ARG A 44 -8.02 4.64 10.32
C ARG A 44 -8.51 3.63 9.28
N ILE A 45 -8.39 2.34 9.56
CA ILE A 45 -8.85 1.26 8.66
C ILE A 45 -10.36 1.35 8.45
N ASP A 46 -11.10 1.54 9.54
CA ASP A 46 -12.54 1.62 9.54
C ASP A 46 -13.05 2.86 8.78
N ALA A 47 -12.45 4.04 9.01
CA ALA A 47 -12.73 5.26 8.27
C ALA A 47 -12.42 5.11 6.77
N TYR A 48 -11.26 4.55 6.42
CA TYR A 48 -10.85 4.33 5.04
C TYR A 48 -11.82 3.38 4.30
N CYS A 49 -12.19 2.27 4.92
CA CYS A 49 -13.05 1.27 4.30
C CYS A 49 -14.49 1.80 4.11
N ARG A 50 -15.02 2.59 5.06
CA ARG A 50 -16.32 3.25 4.88
C ARG A 50 -16.30 4.25 3.73
N GLN A 51 -15.36 5.19 3.73
CA GLN A 51 -15.27 6.21 2.69
C GLN A 51 -15.06 5.57 1.31
N ARG A 52 -14.27 4.49 1.25
CA ARG A 52 -14.08 3.73 0.02
C ARG A 52 -15.37 3.04 -0.43
N ALA A 53 -16.15 2.45 0.46
CA ALA A 53 -17.42 1.84 0.12
C ALA A 53 -18.45 2.86 -0.38
N GLU A 54 -18.52 4.04 0.26
CA GLU A 54 -19.37 5.16 -0.20
C GLU A 54 -19.00 5.58 -1.63
N MET A 55 -17.70 5.73 -1.90
CA MET A 55 -17.19 6.03 -3.23
C MET A 55 -17.54 4.93 -4.26
N LEU A 56 -17.42 3.65 -3.88
CA LEU A 56 -17.70 2.51 -4.75
C LEU A 56 -19.20 2.37 -5.05
N GLU A 57 -20.06 2.59 -4.06
CA GLU A 57 -21.52 2.61 -4.27
C GLU A 57 -21.95 3.82 -5.12
N TYR A 58 -21.29 4.98 -4.95
CA TYR A 58 -21.53 6.17 -5.76
C TYR A 58 -21.26 5.92 -7.26
N ILE A 59 -20.14 5.27 -7.60
CA ILE A 59 -19.79 4.99 -9.00
C ILE A 59 -20.48 3.76 -9.58
N ALA A 60 -21.15 2.95 -8.75
CA ALA A 60 -21.66 1.64 -9.13
C ALA A 60 -22.57 1.65 -10.38
N PRO A 61 -23.50 2.61 -10.58
CA PRO A 61 -24.34 2.63 -11.78
C PRO A 61 -23.51 2.77 -13.07
N PHE A 62 -22.53 3.68 -13.09
CA PHE A 62 -21.66 3.89 -14.23
C PHE A 62 -20.75 2.68 -14.46
N ALA A 63 -20.12 2.18 -13.39
CA ALA A 63 -19.18 1.07 -13.46
C ALA A 63 -19.85 -0.21 -14.01
N ARG A 64 -21.06 -0.55 -13.53
CA ARG A 64 -21.85 -1.68 -14.07
C ARG A 64 -22.18 -1.51 -15.54
N SER A 65 -22.65 -0.32 -15.95
CA SER A 65 -23.00 -0.07 -17.36
C SER A 65 -21.80 -0.13 -18.31
N SER A 66 -20.61 0.21 -17.79
CA SER A 66 -19.37 0.27 -18.56
C SER A 66 -18.66 -1.10 -18.64
N GLU A 67 -18.90 -2.00 -17.68
CA GLU A 67 -18.19 -3.27 -17.51
C GLU A 67 -18.17 -4.12 -18.79
N ILE A 68 -19.32 -4.25 -19.47
CA ILE A 68 -19.48 -5.04 -20.70
C ILE A 68 -18.59 -4.50 -21.84
N ARG A 69 -18.23 -3.21 -21.79
CA ARG A 69 -17.47 -2.53 -22.85
C ARG A 69 -15.98 -2.43 -22.57
N VAL A 70 -15.53 -2.78 -21.36
CA VAL A 70 -14.12 -2.61 -20.99
C VAL A 70 -13.14 -3.33 -21.92
N PRO A 71 -13.39 -4.56 -22.40
CA PRO A 71 -12.47 -5.21 -23.33
C PRO A 71 -12.27 -4.45 -24.65
N PHE A 72 -13.22 -3.57 -25.01
CA PHE A 72 -13.27 -2.88 -26.31
C PHE A 72 -12.98 -1.37 -26.22
N SER A 73 -12.78 -0.83 -25.01
CA SER A 73 -12.58 0.60 -24.77
C SER A 73 -11.23 0.85 -24.11
N ARG A 74 -10.37 1.63 -24.78
CA ARG A 74 -9.07 2.02 -24.22
C ARG A 74 -9.24 3.00 -23.08
N GLU A 75 -10.24 3.88 -23.17
CA GLU A 75 -10.53 4.85 -22.11
C GLU A 75 -11.02 4.17 -20.83
N LEU A 76 -11.90 3.17 -20.92
CA LEU A 76 -12.32 2.43 -19.73
C LEU A 76 -11.17 1.63 -19.09
N GLN A 77 -10.27 1.05 -19.90
CA GLN A 77 -9.07 0.38 -19.39
C GLN A 77 -8.12 1.36 -18.69
N ARG A 78 -7.88 2.53 -19.29
CA ARG A 78 -7.07 3.60 -18.68
C ARG A 78 -7.66 4.08 -17.36
N ASN A 79 -8.98 4.27 -17.32
CA ASN A 79 -9.68 4.66 -16.10
C ASN A 79 -9.46 3.64 -14.99
N ARG A 80 -9.57 2.33 -15.25
CA ARG A 80 -9.30 1.29 -14.24
C ARG A 80 -7.92 1.39 -13.63
N VAL A 81 -6.90 1.61 -14.44
CA VAL A 81 -5.52 1.79 -13.95
C VAL A 81 -5.43 3.04 -13.06
N ARG A 82 -6.04 4.16 -13.47
CA ARG A 82 -6.07 5.39 -12.65
C ARG A 82 -6.76 5.19 -11.29
N TYR A 83 -7.89 4.48 -11.25
CA TYR A 83 -8.58 4.15 -10.00
C TYR A 83 -7.70 3.28 -9.09
N LEU A 84 -7.00 2.29 -9.65
CA LEU A 84 -6.08 1.44 -8.91
C LEU A 84 -4.89 2.25 -8.35
N ASP A 85 -4.26 3.08 -9.17
CA ASP A 85 -3.12 3.90 -8.75
C ASP A 85 -3.52 4.90 -7.67
N ARG A 86 -4.70 5.51 -7.79
CA ARG A 86 -5.26 6.38 -6.76
C ARG A 86 -5.48 5.62 -5.45
N ALA A 87 -6.08 4.43 -5.50
CA ALA A 87 -6.30 3.61 -4.32
C ALA A 87 -4.98 3.22 -3.62
N ARG A 88 -3.97 2.83 -4.41
CA ARG A 88 -2.62 2.50 -3.92
C ARG A 88 -1.94 3.71 -3.28
N TYR A 89 -2.04 4.88 -3.90
CA TYR A 89 -1.48 6.12 -3.36
C TYR A 89 -2.13 6.50 -2.02
N GLU A 90 -3.47 6.53 -1.96
CA GLU A 90 -4.20 6.90 -0.74
C GLU A 90 -3.86 5.99 0.43
N ILE A 91 -3.87 4.66 0.20
CA ILE A 91 -3.63 3.70 1.26
C ILE A 91 -2.15 3.67 1.68
N GLY A 92 -1.22 3.81 0.73
CA GLY A 92 0.21 3.89 1.03
C GLY A 92 0.57 5.16 1.81
N ALA A 93 -0.12 6.27 1.56
CA ALA A 93 0.06 7.52 2.30
C ALA A 93 -0.55 7.45 3.70
N LEU A 94 -1.78 6.95 3.84
CA LEU A 94 -2.49 6.90 5.13
C LEU A 94 -1.85 5.94 6.15
N PHE A 95 -1.28 4.83 5.67
CA PHE A 95 -0.70 3.77 6.50
C PHE A 95 0.82 3.66 6.32
N SER A 96 1.50 4.76 6.02
CA SER A 96 2.94 4.75 5.75
C SER A 96 3.77 4.15 6.89
N ASP A 97 3.31 4.33 8.13
CA ASP A 97 3.90 3.77 9.35
C ASP A 97 3.86 2.23 9.38
N GLN A 98 2.86 1.59 8.77
CA GLN A 98 2.78 0.12 8.67
C GLN A 98 3.80 -0.46 7.67
N PHE A 99 4.37 0.38 6.81
CA PHE A 99 5.37 -0.01 5.81
C PHE A 99 6.81 0.32 6.20
N GLU A 100 7.03 0.84 7.41
CA GLU A 100 8.38 1.17 7.88
C GLU A 100 9.29 -0.07 7.92
N GLY A 101 10.45 0.05 7.28
CA GLY A 101 11.45 -1.02 7.24
C GLY A 101 11.06 -2.22 6.38
N VAL A 102 10.00 -2.14 5.57
CA VAL A 102 9.60 -3.19 4.62
C VAL A 102 10.39 -3.06 3.31
N ASP A 103 10.98 -4.17 2.87
CA ASP A 103 11.67 -4.29 1.58
C ASP A 103 10.79 -3.80 0.41
N GLY A 104 11.41 -3.11 -0.55
CA GLY A 104 10.70 -2.46 -1.64
C GLY A 104 9.86 -3.43 -2.49
N THR A 105 10.31 -4.67 -2.70
CA THR A 105 9.57 -5.67 -3.48
C THR A 105 8.35 -6.14 -2.71
N VAL A 106 8.53 -6.49 -1.43
CA VAL A 106 7.43 -6.93 -0.54
C VAL A 106 6.41 -5.80 -0.38
N ARG A 107 6.88 -4.58 -0.14
CA ARG A 107 6.06 -3.36 -0.06
C ARG A 107 5.19 -3.20 -1.30
N THR A 108 5.79 -3.31 -2.50
CA THR A 108 5.07 -3.18 -3.77
C THR A 108 3.98 -4.24 -3.92
N HIS A 109 4.25 -5.49 -3.54
CA HIS A 109 3.25 -6.56 -3.60
C HIS A 109 2.06 -6.30 -2.66
N ILE A 110 2.33 -5.88 -1.42
CA ILE A 110 1.27 -5.58 -0.45
C ILE A 110 0.46 -4.36 -0.90
N GLU A 111 1.09 -3.29 -1.40
CA GLU A 111 0.39 -2.14 -1.96
C GLU A 111 -0.52 -2.54 -3.13
N ASN A 112 -0.07 -3.45 -4.01
CA ASN A 112 -0.89 -3.97 -5.11
C ASN A 112 -2.11 -4.74 -4.59
N LEU A 113 -1.93 -5.60 -3.58
CA LEU A 113 -3.03 -6.36 -2.96
C LEU A 113 -4.05 -5.44 -2.30
N LEU A 114 -3.57 -4.43 -1.56
CA LEU A 114 -4.40 -3.39 -0.96
C LEU A 114 -5.17 -2.58 -2.02
N GLY A 115 -4.52 -2.21 -3.12
CA GLY A 115 -5.16 -1.53 -4.23
C GLY A 115 -6.27 -2.38 -4.84
N VAL A 116 -5.98 -3.62 -5.25
CA VAL A 116 -6.96 -4.50 -5.90
C VAL A 116 -8.13 -4.83 -4.97
N SER A 117 -7.88 -5.15 -3.71
CA SER A 117 -8.93 -5.51 -2.74
C SER A 117 -9.91 -4.37 -2.42
N THR A 118 -9.54 -3.12 -2.72
CA THR A 118 -10.32 -1.92 -2.40
C THR A 118 -10.87 -1.22 -3.66
N THR A 119 -10.89 -1.91 -4.80
CA THR A 119 -11.38 -1.39 -6.09
C THR A 119 -12.65 -2.10 -6.59
N TRP A 120 -13.26 -1.52 -7.61
CA TRP A 120 -14.54 -1.95 -8.19
C TRP A 120 -14.65 -3.47 -8.48
N PRO A 121 -13.66 -4.15 -9.10
CA PRO A 121 -13.79 -5.59 -9.38
C PRO A 121 -13.98 -6.46 -8.14
N THR A 122 -13.31 -6.11 -7.04
CA THR A 122 -13.48 -6.82 -5.76
C THR A 122 -14.84 -6.47 -5.15
N TRP A 123 -15.21 -5.19 -5.16
CA TRP A 123 -16.50 -4.72 -4.63
C TRP A 123 -17.70 -5.35 -5.32
N VAL A 124 -17.70 -5.43 -6.65
CA VAL A 124 -18.78 -6.06 -7.41
C VAL A 124 -18.87 -7.57 -7.13
N SER A 125 -17.73 -8.23 -6.86
CA SER A 125 -17.75 -9.64 -6.44
C SER A 125 -18.44 -9.79 -5.07
N LEU A 126 -18.17 -8.90 -4.12
CA LEU A 126 -18.85 -8.92 -2.82
C LEU A 126 -20.36 -8.60 -2.95
N ARG A 127 -20.70 -7.58 -3.74
CA ARG A 127 -22.05 -7.01 -3.81
C ARG A 127 -22.99 -7.76 -4.74
N ASP A 128 -22.50 -8.20 -5.90
CA ASP A 128 -23.36 -8.73 -6.97
C ASP A 128 -23.21 -10.26 -7.10
N VAL A 129 -22.02 -10.82 -6.84
CA VAL A 129 -21.79 -12.29 -6.88
C VAL A 129 -22.14 -12.93 -5.54
N LEU A 130 -21.50 -12.48 -4.45
CA LEU A 130 -21.77 -12.99 -3.10
C LEU A 130 -23.04 -12.40 -2.47
N ARG A 131 -23.58 -11.33 -3.06
CA ARG A 131 -24.82 -10.67 -2.62
C ARG A 131 -24.79 -10.16 -1.18
N LEU A 132 -23.60 -9.82 -0.68
CA LEU A 132 -23.44 -9.26 0.65
C LEU A 132 -24.08 -7.87 0.69
N PRO A 133 -24.86 -7.51 1.73
CA PRO A 133 -25.27 -6.13 1.95
C PRO A 133 -24.05 -5.24 2.19
N VAL A 134 -24.17 -3.92 1.96
CA VAL A 134 -23.05 -2.97 2.06
C VAL A 134 -22.29 -3.11 3.39
N PRO A 135 -22.95 -3.17 4.58
CA PRO A 135 -22.22 -3.31 5.84
C PRO A 135 -21.36 -4.58 5.92
N GLU A 136 -21.86 -5.72 5.42
CA GLU A 136 -21.09 -6.97 5.42
C GLU A 136 -19.93 -6.93 4.41
N ALA A 137 -20.14 -6.32 3.24
CA ALA A 137 -19.07 -6.11 2.26
C ALA A 137 -17.96 -5.18 2.81
N VAL A 138 -18.33 -4.14 3.56
CA VAL A 138 -17.38 -3.28 4.29
C VAL A 138 -16.57 -4.09 5.29
N GLU A 139 -17.21 -4.96 6.08
CA GLU A 139 -16.49 -5.81 7.05
C GLU A 139 -15.52 -6.79 6.39
N VAL A 140 -15.88 -7.35 5.23
CA VAL A 140 -14.94 -8.17 4.44
C VAL A 140 -13.75 -7.34 3.96
N MET A 141 -13.98 -6.14 3.43
CA MET A 141 -12.92 -5.23 3.00
C MET A 141 -12.00 -4.86 4.18
N LYS A 142 -12.56 -4.51 5.34
CA LYS A 142 -11.83 -4.22 6.56
C LYS A 142 -10.93 -5.38 6.96
N ARG A 143 -11.45 -6.61 6.96
CA ARG A 143 -10.64 -7.81 7.25
C ARG A 143 -9.48 -8.00 6.28
N SER A 144 -9.69 -7.79 4.98
CA SER A 144 -8.63 -7.86 3.98
C SER A 144 -7.55 -6.80 4.20
N VAL A 145 -7.97 -5.54 4.42
CA VAL A 145 -7.05 -4.41 4.67
C VAL A 145 -6.26 -4.63 5.96
N SER A 146 -6.93 -5.00 7.06
CA SER A 146 -6.27 -5.28 8.34
C SER A 146 -5.24 -6.40 8.23
N ALA A 147 -5.56 -7.50 7.55
CA ALA A 147 -4.63 -8.61 7.37
C ALA A 147 -3.38 -8.21 6.59
N LEU A 148 -3.55 -7.45 5.50
CA LEU A 148 -2.44 -6.97 4.66
C LEU A 148 -1.55 -5.95 5.38
N LEU A 149 -2.14 -5.06 6.18
CA LEU A 149 -1.37 -4.10 7.00
C LEU A 149 -0.62 -4.79 8.15
N ALA A 150 -1.21 -5.83 8.74
CA ALA A 150 -0.54 -6.67 9.73
C ALA A 150 0.64 -7.44 9.12
N GLU A 151 0.49 -7.95 7.90
CA GLU A 151 1.56 -8.57 7.13
C GLU A 151 2.71 -7.59 6.87
N ALA A 152 2.41 -6.38 6.39
CA ALA A 152 3.42 -5.33 6.16
C ALA A 152 4.22 -5.02 7.44
N SER A 153 3.51 -4.77 8.54
CA SER A 153 4.14 -4.49 9.83
C SER A 153 4.99 -5.67 10.33
N GLY A 154 4.54 -6.90 10.07
CA GLY A 154 5.29 -8.12 10.39
C GLY A 154 6.57 -8.24 9.58
N ALA A 155 6.51 -8.01 8.28
CA ALA A 155 7.66 -8.05 7.37
C ALA A 155 8.72 -7.02 7.76
N GLY A 156 8.32 -5.79 8.08
CA GLY A 156 9.24 -4.73 8.51
C GLY A 156 9.98 -5.10 9.80
N ARG A 157 9.26 -5.65 10.79
CA ARG A 157 9.87 -6.14 12.04
C ARG A 157 10.87 -7.27 11.80
N GLN A 158 10.55 -8.22 10.93
CA GLN A 158 11.44 -9.34 10.60
C GLN A 158 12.74 -8.86 9.93
N GLN A 159 12.64 -7.86 9.06
CA GLN A 159 13.81 -7.28 8.38
C GLN A 159 14.70 -6.50 9.35
N ALA A 160 14.11 -5.75 10.28
CA ALA A 160 14.86 -5.08 11.34
C ALA A 160 15.65 -6.09 12.20
N VAL A 161 15.02 -7.20 12.59
CA VAL A 161 15.69 -8.28 13.35
C VAL A 161 16.83 -8.90 12.55
N ALA A 162 16.62 -9.19 11.27
CA ALA A 162 17.66 -9.76 10.40
C ALA A 162 18.86 -8.80 10.25
N ARG A 163 18.61 -7.50 10.10
CA ARG A 163 19.66 -6.47 10.01
C ARG A 163 20.51 -6.39 11.27
N VAL A 164 19.88 -6.36 12.46
CA VAL A 164 20.61 -6.34 13.74
C VAL A 164 21.47 -7.61 13.91
N ALA A 165 20.96 -8.77 13.47
CA ALA A 165 21.72 -10.02 13.50
C ALA A 165 22.95 -9.98 12.57
N GLN A 166 22.80 -9.43 11.36
CA GLN A 166 23.89 -9.24 10.39
C GLN A 166 24.95 -8.27 10.93
N GLU A 167 24.54 -7.15 11.53
CA GLU A 167 25.45 -6.17 12.13
C GLU A 167 26.25 -6.78 13.29
N LYS A 168 25.60 -7.54 14.18
CA LYS A 168 26.29 -8.28 15.27
C LYS A 168 27.28 -9.30 14.73
N ALA A 169 26.91 -10.04 13.67
CA ALA A 169 27.80 -11.01 13.03
C ALA A 169 29.03 -10.33 12.39
N ALA A 170 28.87 -9.14 11.80
CA ALA A 170 29.95 -8.37 11.21
C ALA A 170 30.93 -7.78 12.25
N VAL A 171 30.46 -7.47 13.47
CA VAL A 171 31.30 -6.92 14.56
C VAL A 171 32.05 -8.03 15.35
N ALA A 172 31.50 -9.24 15.42
CA ALA A 172 32.11 -10.38 16.11
C ALA A 172 33.57 -10.72 15.71
N PRO A 173 34.00 -10.68 14.42
CA PRO A 173 35.38 -10.99 14.05
C PRO A 173 36.41 -9.95 14.55
N HIS A 174 36.05 -8.67 14.70
CA HIS A 174 36.97 -7.65 15.22
C HIS A 174 37.21 -7.78 16.73
N ARG A 175 36.22 -8.22 17.49
CA ARG A 175 36.36 -8.40 18.95
C ARG A 175 37.24 -9.62 19.30
N ARG A 176 37.16 -10.72 18.52
CA ARG A 176 38.08 -11.87 18.66
C ARG A 176 39.53 -11.53 18.28
N ALA A 177 39.76 -10.70 17.27
CA ALA A 177 41.10 -10.27 16.88
C ALA A 177 41.76 -9.31 17.89
N GLN A 178 40.97 -8.46 18.56
CA GLN A 178 41.47 -7.54 19.60
C GLN A 178 41.77 -8.25 20.93
N GLN A 179 41.04 -9.30 21.29
CA GLN A 179 41.26 -10.07 22.52
C GLN A 179 42.46 -11.03 22.44
N SER A 180 42.92 -11.37 21.24
CA SER A 180 44.06 -12.27 21.02
C SER A 180 45.41 -11.55 20.87
N ARG A 181 45.46 -10.23 21.10
CA ARG A 181 46.71 -9.45 20.97
C ARG A 181 47.58 -9.67 22.23
N PRO A 182 48.78 -10.29 22.12
CA PRO A 182 49.61 -10.54 23.29
C PRO A 182 50.12 -9.22 23.88
N VAL A 183 50.10 -9.11 25.20
CA VAL A 183 50.67 -7.99 25.97
C VAL A 183 52.17 -7.93 25.66
N PRO A 184 52.73 -6.77 25.28
CA PRO A 184 54.14 -6.68 24.96
C PRO A 184 54.97 -7.00 26.22
N ALA A 185 55.88 -7.96 26.10
CA ALA A 185 56.79 -8.33 27.17
C ALA A 185 57.66 -7.13 27.54
N MET A 186 57.61 -6.75 28.82
CA MET A 186 58.38 -5.66 29.39
C MET A 186 59.85 -6.08 29.41
N THR A 187 60.70 -5.40 28.64
CA THR A 187 62.14 -5.69 28.58
C THR A 187 62.82 -5.41 29.92
N PRO A 188 63.70 -6.30 30.43
CA PRO A 188 64.41 -6.06 31.69
C PRO A 188 65.43 -4.92 31.52
N ARG A 189 65.46 -4.00 32.49
CA ARG A 189 66.49 -2.93 32.57
C ARG A 189 67.88 -3.55 32.76
N GLU A 190 68.82 -3.20 31.89
CA GLU A 190 70.24 -3.51 32.05
C GLU A 190 70.77 -2.95 33.39
N GLN A 191 71.33 -3.84 34.22
CA GLN A 191 72.06 -3.47 35.43
C GLN A 191 73.47 -3.01 35.04
N VAL A 192 73.76 -1.74 35.31
CA VAL A 192 75.11 -1.16 35.22
C VAL A 192 75.93 -1.70 36.40
N VAL A 193 77.01 -2.43 36.10
CA VAL A 193 78.00 -2.90 37.07
C VAL A 193 79.09 -1.84 37.20
N VAL A 194 79.38 -1.39 38.42
CA VAL A 194 80.53 -0.52 38.74
C VAL A 194 81.52 -1.32 39.58
N PRO A 195 82.82 -1.38 39.23
CA PRO A 195 83.82 -2.12 40.00
C PRO A 195 84.37 -1.30 41.18
N ALA A 196 85.00 -2.04 42.11
CA ALA A 196 85.40 -1.69 43.47
C ALA A 196 86.42 -0.55 43.62
#